data_AF-A0A6J8E569-F1
#
_entry.id   AF-A0A6J8E569-F1
#
_cell.length_a   1.000
_cell.length_b   1.000
_cell.length_c   1.000
_cell.angle_alpha   90.00
_cell.angle_beta   90.00
_cell.angle_gamma   90.00
#
_symmetry.space_group_name_H-M   'P 1'
#
loop_
_entity.id
_entity.type
_entity.pdbx_description
1 polymer ?
#
loop_
_entity_poly.entity_id
_entity_poly.type
_entity_poly.pdbx_seq_one_letter_code
_entity_poly.pdbx_strand_id
1 'polypeptide(L)'
;MSAVDNQLKPAIQSLKTEIMDNLDTKQQQLNKLQEMQLENKELGITNKVAQEKILDTQDKMMEMLQSIIQKQKSTPQQLNIVTHDNLKTLRTEIKEISQTAQLKTSDNFSKQFKKEGTEWKTDIARQLNEHKEQLMQSTSDKIQQLQDTSILQINKDLAKINDNYITLEDLDRRTKPRVTESNDRDQPNSSSSESSSPQVPKMTIFDGIKSTSWESFIYQFDRTATRRRWSNRRKIGRLLDCLKDTALEYARKVNKDDDYESLKKKIKKKI
;
A
#
# COMPACT_ATOMS: atom_id res chain seq x y z
N MET A 1 -12.53 -39.29 9.92
CA MET A 1 -12.19 -37.86 10.09
C MET A 1 -11.02 -37.67 11.09
N SER A 2 -9.88 -38.37 11.01
CA SER A 2 -8.86 -38.30 12.10
C SER A 2 -7.40 -38.07 11.70
N ALA A 3 -7.03 -38.08 10.40
CA ALA A 3 -5.64 -37.83 10.00
C ALA A 3 -5.36 -36.37 9.59
N VAL A 4 -6.33 -35.74 8.90
CA VAL A 4 -6.19 -34.37 8.38
C VAL A 4 -6.23 -33.33 9.50
N ASP A 5 -7.13 -33.51 10.49
CA ASP A 5 -7.24 -32.59 11.64
C ASP A 5 -5.99 -32.58 12.53
N ASN A 6 -5.25 -33.69 12.58
CA ASN A 6 -4.02 -33.77 13.36
C ASN A 6 -2.83 -33.04 12.72
N GLN A 7 -2.84 -32.81 11.41
CA GLN A 7 -1.80 -32.03 10.72
C GLN A 7 -2.15 -30.55 10.60
N LEU A 8 -3.43 -30.20 10.53
CA LEU A 8 -3.86 -28.80 10.37
C LEU A 8 -3.65 -27.96 11.64
N LYS A 9 -3.84 -28.58 12.82
CA LYS A 9 -3.76 -27.92 14.12
C LYS A 9 -2.39 -27.26 14.41
N PRO A 10 -1.24 -27.97 14.25
CA PRO A 10 0.07 -27.36 14.46
C PRO A 10 0.40 -26.27 13.43
N ALA A 11 -0.04 -26.41 12.17
CA ALA A 11 0.16 -25.39 11.14
C ALA A 11 -0.60 -24.09 11.47
N ILE A 12 -1.83 -24.19 11.97
CA ILE A 12 -2.61 -23.03 12.43
C ILE A 12 -1.96 -22.38 13.66
N GLN A 13 -1.43 -23.17 14.58
CA GLN A 13 -0.71 -22.64 15.75
C GLN A 13 0.59 -21.93 15.36
N SER A 14 1.36 -22.47 14.42
CA SER A 14 2.57 -21.86 13.89
C SER A 14 2.28 -20.54 13.15
N LEU A 15 1.22 -20.50 12.35
CA LEU A 15 0.75 -19.26 11.72
C LEU A 15 0.31 -18.22 12.76
N LYS A 16 -0.37 -18.65 13.82
CA LYS A 16 -0.81 -17.76 14.89
C LYS A 16 0.36 -17.13 15.64
N THR A 17 1.42 -17.90 15.92
CA THR A 17 2.63 -17.36 16.56
C THR A 17 3.36 -16.39 15.62
N GLU A 18 3.52 -16.74 14.35
CA GLU A 18 4.16 -15.88 13.34
C GLU A 18 3.41 -14.54 13.17
N ILE A 19 2.08 -14.55 13.23
CA ILE A 19 1.26 -13.33 13.17
C ILE A 19 1.46 -12.48 14.43
N MET A 20 1.53 -13.10 15.63
CA MET A 20 1.75 -12.36 16.88
C MET A 20 3.15 -11.73 16.92
N ASP A 21 4.19 -12.46 16.52
CA ASP A 21 5.57 -11.94 16.50
C ASP A 21 5.72 -10.77 15.51
N ASN A 22 5.07 -10.86 14.35
CA ASN A 22 5.01 -9.76 13.39
C ASN A 22 4.27 -8.54 13.95
N LEU A 23 3.17 -8.75 14.68
CA LEU A 23 2.40 -7.67 15.30
C LEU A 23 3.22 -6.94 16.37
N ASP A 24 3.93 -7.69 17.22
CA ASP A 24 4.82 -7.12 18.24
C ASP A 24 5.96 -6.32 17.61
N THR A 25 6.56 -6.84 16.53
CA THR A 25 7.60 -6.13 15.79
C THR A 25 7.09 -4.81 15.21
N LYS A 26 5.86 -4.81 14.65
CA LYS A 26 5.24 -3.58 14.13
C LYS A 26 4.89 -2.59 15.25
N GLN A 27 4.48 -3.07 16.41
CA GLN A 27 4.23 -2.22 17.57
C GLN A 27 5.53 -1.57 18.08
N GLN A 28 6.64 -2.30 18.12
CA GLN A 28 7.96 -1.75 18.46
C GLN A 28 8.41 -0.66 17.47
N GLN A 29 8.22 -0.90 16.16
CA GLN A 29 8.51 0.10 15.12
C GLN A 29 7.69 1.38 15.29
N LEU A 30 6.40 1.25 15.63
CA LEU A 30 5.52 2.40 15.87
C LEU A 30 5.97 3.21 17.09
N ASN A 31 6.30 2.55 18.19
CA ASN A 31 6.80 3.22 19.40
C ASN A 31 8.09 3.99 19.12
N LYS A 32 9.04 3.39 18.38
CA LYS A 32 10.28 4.06 17.98
C LYS A 32 10.03 5.30 17.11
N LEU A 33 9.03 5.26 16.22
CA LEU A 33 8.65 6.42 15.42
C LEU A 33 8.07 7.55 16.29
N GLN A 34 7.29 7.22 17.32
CA GLN A 34 6.75 8.19 18.27
C GLN A 34 7.86 8.84 19.12
N GLU A 35 8.86 8.07 19.56
CA GLU A 35 10.04 8.59 20.27
C GLU A 35 10.80 9.60 19.39
N MET A 36 11.07 9.28 18.12
CA MET A 36 11.72 10.22 17.20
C MET A 36 10.88 11.49 16.97
N GLN A 37 9.55 11.41 16.98
CA GLN A 37 8.69 12.59 16.88
C GLN A 37 8.76 13.47 18.13
N LEU A 38 8.85 12.85 19.33
CA LEU A 38 9.07 13.55 20.59
C LEU A 38 10.42 14.26 20.62
N GLU A 39 11.50 13.58 20.22
CA GLU A 39 12.84 14.16 20.13
C GLU A 39 12.89 15.36 19.16
N ASN A 40 12.25 15.25 17.99
CA ASN A 40 12.12 16.37 17.06
C ASN A 40 11.33 17.55 17.65
N LYS A 41 10.32 17.27 18.48
CA LYS A 41 9.55 18.31 19.18
C LYS A 41 10.41 19.00 20.25
N GLU A 42 11.26 18.27 20.97
CA GLU A 42 12.22 18.82 21.92
C GLU A 42 13.29 19.69 21.23
N LEU A 43 13.78 19.28 20.07
CA LEU A 43 14.68 20.10 19.24
C LEU A 43 13.99 21.39 18.75
N GLY A 44 12.68 21.35 18.50
CA GLY A 44 11.87 22.55 18.23
C GLY A 44 11.79 23.50 19.43
N ILE A 45 11.72 22.96 20.65
CA ILE A 45 11.70 23.73 21.90
C ILE A 45 13.06 24.38 22.16
N THR A 46 14.17 23.67 21.97
CA THR A 46 15.52 24.23 22.18
C THR A 46 15.81 25.38 21.23
N ASN A 47 15.33 25.32 19.99
CA ASN A 47 15.45 26.41 19.03
C ASN A 47 14.65 27.65 19.45
N LYS A 48 13.45 27.44 20.03
CA LYS A 48 12.63 28.53 20.60
C LYS A 48 13.31 29.18 21.81
N VAL A 49 13.92 28.40 22.70
CA VAL A 49 14.69 28.90 23.86
C VAL A 49 15.92 29.69 23.40
N ALA A 50 16.60 29.27 22.33
CA ALA A 50 17.71 30.03 21.76
C ALA A 50 17.26 31.38 21.19
N GLN A 51 16.10 31.44 20.51
CA GLN A 51 15.51 32.69 20.05
C GLN A 51 15.13 33.64 21.20
N GLU A 52 14.57 33.12 22.28
CA GLU A 52 14.19 33.90 23.45
C GLU A 52 15.40 34.54 24.15
N LYS A 53 16.53 33.82 24.24
CA LYS A 53 17.80 34.39 24.73
C LYS A 53 18.36 35.49 23.82
N ILE A 54 18.15 35.40 22.50
CA ILE A 54 18.54 36.45 21.55
C ILE A 54 17.71 37.72 21.79
N LEU A 55 16.40 37.58 22.00
CA LEU A 55 15.51 38.70 22.33
C LEU A 55 15.90 39.38 23.66
N ASP A 56 16.13 38.63 24.73
CA ASP A 56 16.57 39.18 26.03
C ASP A 56 17.90 39.95 25.93
N THR A 57 18.81 39.48 25.07
CA THR A 57 20.07 40.19 24.79
C THR A 57 19.84 41.50 24.05
N GLN A 58 18.88 41.54 23.12
CA GLN A 58 18.50 42.77 22.41
C GLN A 58 17.88 43.82 23.33
N ASP A 59 17.02 43.39 24.27
CA ASP A 59 16.38 44.28 25.22
C ASP A 59 17.41 44.91 26.18
N LYS A 60 18.36 44.13 26.70
CA LYS A 60 19.47 44.64 27.52
C LYS A 60 20.34 45.67 26.79
N MET A 61 20.61 45.46 25.49
CA MET A 61 21.33 46.44 24.68
C MET A 61 20.51 47.73 24.51
N MET A 62 19.20 47.62 24.30
CA MET A 62 18.31 48.77 24.20
C MET A 62 18.27 49.58 25.49
N GLU A 63 18.19 48.93 26.65
CA GLU A 63 18.27 49.60 27.95
C GLU A 63 19.63 50.30 28.16
N MET A 64 20.72 49.66 27.78
CA MET A 64 22.06 50.26 27.84
C MET A 64 22.17 51.51 26.96
N LEU A 65 21.64 51.45 25.74
CA LEU A 65 21.59 52.60 24.82
C LEU A 65 20.74 53.74 25.39
N GLN A 66 19.59 53.43 25.99
CA GLN A 66 18.75 54.43 26.64
C GLN A 66 19.47 55.08 27.85
N SER A 67 20.21 54.30 28.64
CA SER A 67 21.02 54.81 29.75
C SER A 67 22.12 55.76 29.26
N ILE A 68 22.80 55.44 28.16
CA ILE A 68 23.80 56.32 27.53
C ILE A 68 23.17 57.62 27.07
N ILE A 69 22.01 57.56 26.38
CA ILE A 69 21.27 58.74 25.94
C ILE A 69 20.86 59.61 27.13
N GLN A 70 20.41 59.00 28.23
CA GLN A 70 20.00 59.72 29.43
C GLN A 70 21.19 60.42 30.11
N LYS A 71 22.35 59.74 30.21
CA LYS A 71 23.59 60.32 30.74
C LYS A 71 24.13 61.48 29.88
N GLN A 72 23.94 61.42 28.57
CA GLN A 72 24.32 62.51 27.65
C GLN A 72 23.47 63.78 27.86
N LYS A 73 22.22 63.65 28.33
CA LYS A 73 21.36 64.81 28.64
C LYS A 73 21.82 65.58 29.89
N SER A 74 22.55 64.93 30.80
CA SER A 74 22.95 65.52 32.09
C SER A 74 24.33 66.20 32.10
N THR A 75 25.09 66.22 31.00
CA THR A 75 26.41 66.89 30.97
C THR A 75 26.75 67.44 29.56
N PRO A 76 26.38 68.69 29.24
CA PRO A 76 26.31 69.13 27.83
C PRO A 76 27.63 69.50 27.14
N GLN A 77 28.76 69.72 27.83
CA GLN A 77 29.80 70.59 27.26
C GLN A 77 31.14 70.00 26.80
N GLN A 78 31.46 68.71 26.96
CA GLN A 78 32.78 68.22 26.49
C GLN A 78 32.84 66.84 25.80
N LEU A 79 31.72 66.16 25.52
CA LEU A 79 31.74 64.80 24.94
C LEU A 79 31.29 64.68 23.46
N ASN A 80 31.05 65.80 22.76
CA ASN A 80 30.12 65.83 21.63
C ASN A 80 30.68 65.41 20.26
N ILE A 81 32.01 65.28 20.10
CA ILE A 81 32.60 65.00 18.77
C ILE A 81 33.23 63.60 18.70
N VAL A 82 33.90 63.15 19.76
CA VAL A 82 34.58 61.83 19.76
C VAL A 82 33.59 60.66 19.90
N THR A 83 32.37 60.90 20.40
CA THR A 83 31.38 59.83 20.62
C THR A 83 30.52 59.53 19.41
N HIS A 84 30.30 60.48 18.49
CA HIS A 84 29.37 60.29 17.38
C HIS A 84 29.95 59.39 16.28
N ASP A 85 31.22 59.60 15.91
CA ASP A 85 31.89 58.77 14.91
C ASP A 85 32.12 57.34 15.41
N ASN A 86 32.52 57.17 16.68
CA ASN A 86 32.66 55.85 17.29
C ASN A 86 31.32 55.09 17.37
N LEU A 87 30.21 55.78 17.67
CA LEU A 87 28.87 55.17 17.65
C LEU A 87 28.41 54.81 16.24
N LYS A 88 28.79 55.59 15.23
CA LYS A 88 28.46 55.31 13.83
C LYS A 88 29.22 54.09 13.33
N THR A 89 30.51 53.99 13.64
CA THR A 89 31.37 52.85 13.33
C THR A 89 30.88 51.58 14.03
N LEU A 90 30.57 51.64 15.33
CA LEU A 90 29.99 50.51 16.07
C LEU A 90 28.63 50.06 15.49
N ARG A 91 27.77 51.00 15.07
CA ARG A 91 26.49 50.64 14.43
C ARG A 91 26.68 49.93 13.11
N THR A 92 27.66 50.33 12.30
CA THR A 92 27.97 49.65 11.03
C THR A 92 28.55 48.26 11.27
N GLU A 93 29.50 48.11 12.21
CA GLU A 93 30.09 46.82 12.55
C GLU A 93 29.03 45.85 13.12
N ILE A 94 28.16 46.32 14.02
CA ILE A 94 27.06 45.50 14.56
C ILE A 94 26.09 45.08 13.44
N LYS A 95 25.81 45.96 12.47
CA LYS A 95 24.93 45.65 11.35
C LYS A 95 25.57 44.61 10.41
N GLU A 96 26.87 44.73 10.14
CA GLU A 96 27.62 43.75 9.34
C GLU A 96 27.75 42.40 10.05
N ILE A 97 28.04 42.37 11.35
CA ILE A 97 28.12 41.14 12.16
C ILE A 97 26.74 40.46 12.20
N SER A 98 25.66 41.21 12.40
CA SER A 98 24.30 40.68 12.42
C SER A 98 23.88 40.13 11.03
N GLN A 99 24.15 40.86 9.94
CA GLN A 99 23.87 40.38 8.58
C GLN A 99 24.71 39.15 8.21
N THR A 100 26.00 39.14 8.53
CA THR A 100 26.85 37.99 8.23
C THR A 100 26.51 36.77 9.07
N ALA A 101 26.10 36.94 10.33
CA ALA A 101 25.60 35.86 11.17
C ALA A 101 24.26 35.29 10.65
N GLN A 102 23.33 36.16 10.21
CA GLN A 102 22.05 35.72 9.65
C GLN A 102 22.20 35.02 8.29
N LEU A 103 23.04 35.55 7.39
CA LEU A 103 23.25 34.98 6.06
C LEU A 103 24.01 33.65 6.12
N LYS A 104 25.02 33.52 7.00
CA LYS A 104 25.79 32.27 7.13
C LYS A 104 25.03 31.15 7.83
N THR A 105 24.14 31.49 8.79
CA THR A 105 23.36 30.47 9.50
C THR A 105 22.13 30.04 8.70
N SER A 106 21.41 30.96 8.06
CA SER A 106 20.18 30.61 7.32
C SER A 106 20.45 29.76 6.08
N ASP A 107 21.45 30.11 5.27
CA ASP A 107 21.71 29.40 4.03
C ASP A 107 22.36 28.04 4.23
N ASN A 108 23.26 27.89 5.21
CA ASN A 108 23.89 26.62 5.50
C ASN A 108 22.90 25.65 6.17
N PHE A 109 22.07 26.11 7.11
CA PHE A 109 21.06 25.25 7.74
C PHE A 109 20.00 24.82 6.72
N SER A 110 19.54 25.72 5.85
CA SER A 110 18.58 25.40 4.80
C SER A 110 19.15 24.38 3.79
N LYS A 111 20.41 24.52 3.38
CA LYS A 111 21.07 23.58 2.47
C LYS A 111 21.30 22.21 3.13
N GLN A 112 21.76 22.19 4.38
CA GLN A 112 22.00 20.96 5.13
C GLN A 112 20.70 20.20 5.40
N PHE A 113 19.65 20.90 5.85
CA PHE A 113 18.35 20.27 6.13
C PHE A 113 17.68 19.74 4.85
N LYS A 114 17.84 20.43 3.72
CA LYS A 114 17.37 19.93 2.42
C LYS A 114 18.11 18.67 2.01
N LYS A 115 19.44 18.63 2.19
CA LYS A 115 20.27 17.46 1.86
C LYS A 115 19.93 16.26 2.73
N GLU A 116 19.95 16.43 4.05
CA GLU A 116 19.61 15.36 5.02
C GLU A 116 18.16 14.89 4.86
N GLY A 117 17.24 15.82 4.61
CA GLY A 117 15.83 15.50 4.35
C GLY A 117 15.62 14.68 3.06
N THR A 118 16.45 14.90 2.03
CA THR A 118 16.42 14.05 0.82
C THR A 118 17.03 12.68 1.07
N GLU A 119 18.15 12.60 1.77
CA GLU A 119 18.83 11.34 2.10
C GLU A 119 17.96 10.42 2.96
N TRP A 120 17.30 10.97 3.99
CA TRP A 120 16.38 10.22 4.84
C TRP A 120 15.17 9.69 4.07
N LYS A 121 14.59 10.50 3.16
CA LYS A 121 13.49 10.05 2.29
C LYS A 121 13.92 8.92 1.36
N THR A 122 15.12 9.01 0.78
CA THR A 122 15.65 7.94 -0.08
C THR A 122 15.93 6.67 0.72
N ASP A 123 16.42 6.79 1.96
CA ASP A 123 16.70 5.62 2.80
C ASP A 123 15.42 4.91 3.22
N ILE A 124 14.37 5.65 3.62
CA ILE A 124 13.06 5.06 3.91
C ILE A 124 12.47 4.39 2.66
N ALA A 125 12.56 5.02 1.50
CA ALA A 125 12.06 4.43 0.26
C ALA A 125 12.79 3.12 -0.08
N ARG A 126 14.11 3.08 0.14
CA ARG A 126 14.94 1.88 -0.03
C ARG A 126 14.54 0.78 0.94
N GLN A 127 14.45 1.07 2.24
CA GLN A 127 14.03 0.10 3.26
C GLN A 127 12.62 -0.44 3.00
N LEU A 128 11.69 0.41 2.56
CA LEU A 128 10.33 0.00 2.22
C LEU A 128 10.30 -0.94 1.01
N ASN A 129 11.16 -0.69 0.02
CA ASN A 129 11.29 -1.58 -1.15
C ASN A 129 11.93 -2.92 -0.78
N GLU A 130 12.99 -2.92 0.03
CA GLU A 130 13.63 -4.14 0.54
C GLU A 130 12.64 -5.01 1.32
N HIS A 131 11.85 -4.41 2.22
CA HIS A 131 10.82 -5.14 2.98
C HIS A 131 9.71 -5.68 2.07
N LYS A 132 9.34 -4.94 1.01
CA LYS A 132 8.36 -5.41 0.02
C LYS A 132 8.88 -6.61 -0.76
N GLU A 133 10.15 -6.59 -1.17
CA GLU A 133 10.80 -7.71 -1.85
C GLU A 133 10.90 -8.95 -0.96
N GLN A 134 11.29 -8.77 0.32
CA GLN A 134 11.31 -9.86 1.30
C GLN A 134 9.93 -10.49 1.49
N LEU A 135 8.88 -9.68 1.59
CA LEU A 135 7.50 -10.18 1.74
C LEU A 135 7.04 -10.95 0.50
N MET A 136 7.36 -10.45 -0.70
CA MET A 136 7.05 -11.13 -1.96
C MET A 136 7.79 -12.48 -2.06
N GLN A 137 9.07 -12.51 -1.71
CA GLN A 137 9.87 -13.74 -1.71
C GLN A 137 9.33 -14.76 -0.70
N SER A 138 9.09 -14.34 0.55
CA SER A 138 8.53 -15.21 1.59
C SER A 138 7.16 -15.78 1.20
N THR A 139 6.31 -14.96 0.58
CA THR A 139 5.00 -15.41 0.08
C THR A 139 5.16 -16.43 -1.06
N SER A 140 6.09 -16.18 -1.98
CA SER A 140 6.41 -17.10 -3.08
C SER A 140 6.90 -18.46 -2.54
N ASP A 141 7.83 -18.45 -1.58
CA ASP A 141 8.38 -19.65 -0.98
C ASP A 141 7.29 -20.47 -0.26
N LYS A 142 6.38 -19.80 0.44
CA LYS A 142 5.25 -20.45 1.13
C LYS A 142 4.25 -21.06 0.15
N ILE A 143 3.98 -20.39 -0.97
CA ILE A 143 3.15 -20.95 -2.05
C ILE A 143 3.81 -22.19 -2.63
N GLN A 144 5.12 -22.16 -2.90
CA GLN A 144 5.86 -23.29 -3.42
C GLN A 144 5.82 -24.48 -2.43
N GLN A 145 6.04 -24.23 -1.14
CA GLN A 145 5.99 -25.25 -0.11
C GLN A 145 4.62 -25.96 -0.03
N LEU A 146 3.53 -25.18 -0.17
CA LEU A 146 2.17 -25.74 -0.20
C LEU A 146 1.94 -26.60 -1.45
N GLN A 147 2.45 -26.17 -2.60
CA GLN A 147 2.39 -26.95 -3.83
C GLN A 147 3.15 -28.27 -3.71
N ASP A 148 4.39 -28.23 -3.21
CA ASP A 148 5.23 -29.41 -3.04
C ASP A 148 4.59 -30.41 -2.06
N THR A 149 4.03 -29.91 -0.96
CA THR A 149 3.30 -30.73 0.03
C THR A 149 2.06 -31.38 -0.60
N SER A 150 1.32 -30.62 -1.43
CA SER A 150 0.13 -31.16 -2.11
C SER A 150 0.51 -32.22 -3.15
N ILE A 151 1.59 -32.03 -3.91
CA ILE A 151 2.09 -33.00 -4.89
C ILE A 151 2.54 -34.28 -4.19
N LEU A 152 3.28 -34.18 -3.08
CA LEU A 152 3.69 -35.33 -2.28
C LEU A 152 2.50 -36.13 -1.77
N GLN A 153 1.44 -35.45 -1.32
CA GLN A 153 0.22 -36.12 -0.85
C GLN A 153 -0.52 -36.83 -1.99
N ILE A 154 -0.63 -36.20 -3.17
CA ILE A 154 -1.23 -36.83 -4.36
C ILE A 154 -0.45 -38.08 -4.76
N ASN A 155 0.88 -38.00 -4.82
CA ASN A 155 1.72 -39.16 -5.18
C ASN A 155 1.57 -40.30 -4.17
N LYS A 156 1.47 -39.98 -2.87
CA LYS A 156 1.21 -40.97 -1.81
C LYS A 156 -0.14 -41.65 -1.98
N ASP A 157 -1.18 -40.91 -2.37
CA ASP A 157 -2.50 -41.48 -2.57
C ASP A 157 -2.60 -42.29 -3.88
N LEU A 158 -1.90 -41.88 -4.93
CA LEU A 158 -1.74 -42.68 -6.15
C LEU A 158 -1.03 -44.01 -5.90
N ALA A 159 0.03 -44.02 -5.07
CA ALA A 159 0.72 -45.26 -4.70
C ALA A 159 -0.22 -46.26 -4.01
N LYS A 160 -1.05 -45.80 -3.07
CA LYS A 160 -2.05 -46.65 -2.39
C LYS A 160 -3.10 -47.21 -3.35
N ILE A 161 -3.52 -46.43 -4.35
CA ILE A 161 -4.49 -46.88 -5.35
C ILE A 161 -3.85 -47.98 -6.23
N ASN A 162 -2.59 -47.80 -6.62
CA ASN A 162 -1.87 -48.76 -7.44
C ASN A 162 -1.67 -50.11 -6.70
N ASP A 163 -1.31 -50.06 -5.41
CA ASP A 163 -1.17 -51.27 -4.58
C ASP A 163 -2.48 -52.06 -4.47
N ASN A 164 -3.64 -51.38 -4.44
CA ASN A 164 -4.95 -52.04 -4.41
C ASN A 164 -5.33 -52.67 -5.76
N TYR A 165 -4.93 -52.09 -6.89
CA TYR A 165 -5.26 -52.64 -8.22
C TYR A 165 -4.55 -53.97 -8.52
N ILE A 166 -3.36 -54.20 -7.94
CA ILE A 166 -2.64 -55.48 -8.07
C ILE A 166 -3.44 -56.66 -7.46
N THR A 167 -4.33 -56.40 -6.49
CA THR A 167 -5.17 -57.46 -5.91
C THR A 167 -6.41 -57.84 -6.74
N LEU A 168 -6.82 -56.98 -7.69
CA LEU A 168 -7.99 -57.22 -8.53
C LEU A 168 -7.68 -58.13 -9.73
N GLU A 169 -6.46 -58.11 -10.27
CA GLU A 169 -6.03 -59.06 -11.32
C GLU A 169 -5.97 -60.51 -10.81
N ASP A 170 -5.77 -60.72 -9.50
CA ASP A 170 -5.89 -62.04 -8.88
C ASP A 170 -7.35 -62.49 -8.65
N LEU A 171 -8.32 -61.56 -8.61
CA LEU A 171 -9.75 -61.90 -8.52
C LEU A 171 -10.33 -62.36 -9.86
N ASP A 172 -9.85 -61.83 -10.99
CA ASP A 172 -10.35 -62.20 -12.32
C ASP A 172 -9.93 -63.62 -12.75
N ARG A 173 -8.98 -64.25 -12.04
CA ARG A 173 -8.69 -65.69 -12.18
C ARG A 173 -9.70 -66.60 -11.48
N ARG A 174 -10.56 -66.08 -10.59
CA ARG A 174 -11.53 -66.91 -9.82
C ARG A 174 -12.98 -66.81 -10.28
N THR A 175 -13.30 -65.92 -11.20
CA THR A 175 -14.68 -65.77 -11.70
C THR A 175 -14.71 -65.68 -13.22
N LYS A 176 -14.59 -66.83 -13.90
CA LYS A 176 -15.14 -67.02 -15.24
C LYS A 176 -16.54 -67.64 -15.12
N PRO A 177 -17.64 -66.87 -15.24
CA PRO A 177 -18.95 -67.42 -15.53
C PRO A 177 -19.06 -67.74 -17.02
N ARG A 178 -19.61 -68.92 -17.29
CA ARG A 178 -19.94 -69.45 -18.61
C ARG A 178 -21.00 -68.58 -19.27
N VAL A 179 -20.71 -68.21 -20.52
CA VAL A 179 -21.57 -67.49 -21.48
C VAL A 179 -23.00 -68.04 -21.49
N THR A 180 -23.98 -67.15 -21.36
CA THR A 180 -25.29 -67.30 -22.01
C THR A 180 -25.69 -65.95 -22.60
N GLU A 181 -25.80 -65.97 -23.93
CA GLU A 181 -26.33 -64.92 -24.79
C GLU A 181 -27.82 -64.73 -24.51
N SER A 182 -28.31 -63.48 -24.58
CA SER A 182 -29.52 -63.15 -25.37
C SER A 182 -29.98 -61.70 -25.20
N ASN A 183 -30.37 -61.15 -26.36
CA ASN A 183 -31.44 -60.20 -26.61
C ASN A 183 -31.20 -58.70 -26.39
N ASP A 184 -30.85 -58.05 -27.51
CA ASP A 184 -31.75 -57.14 -28.24
C ASP A 184 -32.81 -56.41 -27.41
N ARG A 185 -32.68 -55.07 -27.36
CA ARG A 185 -33.77 -54.15 -27.73
C ARG A 185 -33.25 -52.71 -27.87
N ASP A 186 -33.30 -52.26 -29.11
CA ASP A 186 -33.26 -50.86 -29.54
C ASP A 186 -34.31 -49.99 -28.83
N GLN A 187 -33.89 -48.84 -28.30
CA GLN A 187 -34.74 -47.65 -28.21
C GLN A 187 -33.91 -46.36 -28.33
N PRO A 188 -34.07 -45.60 -29.43
CA PRO A 188 -33.53 -44.25 -29.54
C PRO A 188 -34.64 -43.24 -29.23
N ASN A 189 -34.74 -42.79 -27.97
CA ASN A 189 -35.56 -41.61 -27.63
C ASN A 189 -34.67 -40.38 -27.48
N SER A 190 -34.19 -39.92 -28.64
CA SER A 190 -33.69 -38.57 -28.86
C SER A 190 -34.87 -37.66 -29.15
N SER A 191 -35.38 -37.00 -28.12
CA SER A 191 -36.18 -35.78 -28.28
C SER A 191 -35.70 -34.76 -27.26
N SER A 192 -34.48 -34.27 -27.49
CA SER A 192 -33.98 -33.05 -26.88
C SER A 192 -34.81 -31.90 -27.41
N SER A 193 -35.89 -31.58 -26.70
CA SER A 193 -36.59 -30.30 -26.85
C SER A 193 -35.59 -29.20 -26.53
N GLU A 194 -34.92 -28.68 -27.55
CA GLU A 194 -34.17 -27.44 -27.50
C GLU A 194 -35.16 -26.33 -27.17
N SER A 195 -35.40 -26.15 -25.87
CA SER A 195 -36.00 -24.94 -25.34
C SER A 195 -35.09 -23.80 -25.77
N SER A 196 -35.50 -23.15 -26.87
CA SER A 196 -34.92 -21.92 -27.39
C SER A 196 -34.97 -20.88 -26.27
N SER A 197 -33.96 -20.94 -25.41
CA SER A 197 -33.75 -19.98 -24.35
C SER A 197 -33.66 -18.62 -25.03
N PRO A 198 -34.46 -17.62 -24.62
CA PRO A 198 -34.53 -16.34 -25.29
C PRO A 198 -33.12 -15.80 -25.52
N GLN A 199 -32.78 -15.65 -26.80
CA GLN A 199 -31.45 -15.30 -27.25
C GLN A 199 -31.01 -14.05 -26.50
N VAL A 200 -29.92 -14.17 -25.73
CA VAL A 200 -29.50 -13.12 -24.82
C VAL A 200 -29.21 -11.87 -25.64
N PRO A 201 -29.87 -10.73 -25.38
CA PRO A 201 -29.53 -9.48 -26.04
C PRO A 201 -28.03 -9.24 -25.88
N LYS A 202 -27.31 -9.12 -27.00
CA LYS A 202 -25.88 -8.83 -26.98
C LYS A 202 -25.71 -7.48 -26.29
N MET A 203 -24.87 -7.45 -25.27
CA MET A 203 -24.52 -6.18 -24.63
C MET A 203 -23.80 -5.28 -25.62
N THR A 204 -24.15 -4.00 -25.60
CA THR A 204 -23.47 -2.97 -26.39
C THR A 204 -22.02 -2.83 -25.94
N ILE A 205 -21.11 -2.84 -26.91
CA ILE A 205 -19.68 -2.63 -26.69
C ILE A 205 -19.43 -1.14 -26.46
N PHE A 206 -18.62 -0.82 -25.45
CA PHE A 206 -18.30 0.54 -25.02
C PHE A 206 -16.81 0.83 -25.20
N ASP A 207 -16.49 1.82 -26.04
CA ASP A 207 -15.13 2.24 -26.38
C ASP A 207 -14.62 3.41 -25.52
N GLY A 208 -15.49 4.06 -24.75
CA GLY A 208 -15.16 5.24 -23.94
C GLY A 208 -14.97 6.54 -24.73
N ILE A 209 -15.22 6.53 -26.04
CA ILE A 209 -15.02 7.67 -26.94
C ILE A 209 -16.36 8.19 -27.47
N LYS A 210 -17.35 7.30 -27.69
CA LYS A 210 -18.68 7.69 -28.20
C LYS A 210 -19.51 8.41 -27.13
N SER A 211 -20.56 9.14 -27.56
CA SER A 211 -21.40 10.02 -26.73
C SER A 211 -22.17 9.36 -25.58
N THR A 212 -21.98 8.06 -25.35
CA THR A 212 -22.58 7.34 -24.23
C THR A 212 -21.75 7.65 -22.99
N SER A 213 -22.36 8.21 -21.94
CA SER A 213 -21.65 8.39 -20.68
C SER A 213 -21.35 7.04 -20.03
N TRP A 214 -20.23 6.95 -19.32
CA TRP A 214 -19.89 5.78 -18.49
C TRP A 214 -21.03 5.45 -17.50
N GLU A 215 -21.76 6.44 -16.97
CA GLU A 215 -22.90 6.15 -16.09
C GLU A 215 -24.02 5.42 -16.81
N SER A 216 -24.35 5.84 -18.04
CA SER A 216 -25.41 5.20 -18.83
C SER A 216 -25.06 3.76 -19.15
N PHE A 217 -23.80 3.50 -19.55
CA PHE A 217 -23.29 2.16 -19.79
C PHE A 217 -23.34 1.29 -18.52
N ILE A 218 -22.80 1.79 -17.40
CA ILE A 218 -22.78 1.06 -16.12
C ILE A 218 -24.19 0.78 -15.62
N TYR A 219 -25.13 1.71 -15.77
CA TYR A 219 -26.54 1.52 -15.39
C TYR A 219 -27.18 0.36 -16.18
N GLN A 220 -27.00 0.32 -17.50
CA GLN A 220 -27.51 -0.77 -18.33
C GLN A 220 -26.84 -2.11 -18.00
N PHE A 221 -25.53 -2.10 -17.76
CA PHE A 221 -24.77 -3.26 -17.32
C PHE A 221 -25.30 -3.80 -15.98
N ASP A 222 -25.47 -2.94 -14.97
CA ASP A 222 -25.96 -3.31 -13.65
C ASP A 222 -27.36 -3.93 -13.71
N ARG A 223 -28.27 -3.34 -14.49
CA ARG A 223 -29.62 -3.87 -14.68
C ARG A 223 -29.59 -5.27 -15.29
N THR A 224 -28.69 -5.49 -16.26
CA THR A 224 -28.49 -6.79 -16.91
C THR A 224 -27.88 -7.81 -15.95
N ALA A 225 -26.81 -7.44 -15.23
CA ALA A 225 -26.12 -8.28 -14.26
C ALA A 225 -27.05 -8.71 -13.12
N THR A 226 -27.91 -7.79 -12.65
CA THR A 226 -28.91 -8.04 -11.60
C THR A 226 -29.98 -9.01 -12.08
N ARG A 227 -30.57 -8.76 -13.26
CA ARG A 227 -31.55 -9.66 -13.87
C ARG A 227 -30.99 -11.07 -14.07
N ARG A 228 -29.70 -11.19 -14.37
CA ARG A 228 -29.01 -12.46 -14.61
C ARG A 228 -28.35 -13.06 -13.37
N ARG A 229 -28.46 -12.42 -12.20
CA ARG A 229 -27.86 -12.83 -10.92
C ARG A 229 -26.37 -13.20 -11.05
N TRP A 230 -25.60 -12.39 -11.76
CA TRP A 230 -24.16 -12.65 -11.93
C TRP A 230 -23.42 -12.51 -10.60
N SER A 231 -22.54 -13.47 -10.31
CA SER A 231 -21.58 -13.37 -9.21
C SER A 231 -20.58 -12.25 -9.44
N ASN A 232 -19.92 -11.76 -8.38
CA ASN A 232 -18.95 -10.68 -8.45
C ASN A 232 -17.88 -10.90 -9.55
N ARG A 233 -17.21 -12.06 -9.52
CA ARG A 233 -16.22 -12.46 -10.53
C ARG A 233 -16.78 -12.45 -11.95
N ARG A 234 -18.01 -12.92 -12.12
CA ARG A 234 -18.68 -12.95 -13.44
C ARG A 234 -19.07 -11.55 -13.91
N LYS A 235 -19.48 -10.65 -13.00
CA LYS A 235 -19.72 -9.24 -13.33
C LYS A 235 -18.45 -8.58 -13.86
N ILE A 236 -17.31 -8.78 -13.21
CA ILE A 236 -16.03 -8.20 -13.66
C ILE A 236 -15.65 -8.72 -15.04
N GLY A 237 -15.65 -10.05 -15.24
CA GLY A 237 -15.32 -10.64 -16.54
C GLY A 237 -16.23 -10.11 -17.66
N ARG A 238 -17.54 -10.11 -17.44
CA ARG A 238 -18.51 -9.60 -18.43
C ARG A 238 -18.40 -8.10 -18.66
N LEU A 239 -18.05 -7.32 -17.63
CA LEU A 239 -17.82 -5.88 -17.79
C LEU A 239 -16.65 -5.66 -18.73
N LEU A 240 -15.52 -6.34 -18.48
CA LEU A 240 -14.32 -6.23 -19.32
C LEU A 240 -14.57 -6.71 -20.75
N ASP A 241 -15.35 -7.78 -20.97
CA ASP A 241 -15.75 -8.24 -22.31
C ASP A 241 -16.53 -7.18 -23.11
N CYS A 242 -17.25 -6.30 -22.42
CA CYS A 242 -18.07 -5.25 -23.04
C CYS A 242 -17.27 -3.96 -23.28
N LEU A 243 -16.02 -3.87 -22.84
CA LEU A 243 -15.17 -2.69 -23.02
C LEU A 243 -14.18 -2.90 -24.17
N LYS A 244 -13.84 -1.82 -24.87
CA LYS A 244 -12.78 -1.81 -25.89
C LYS A 244 -11.76 -0.70 -25.65
N ASP A 245 -10.60 -0.85 -26.27
CA ASP A 245 -9.56 0.18 -26.40
C ASP A 245 -9.24 0.89 -25.08
N THR A 246 -9.36 2.22 -25.06
CA THR A 246 -9.00 3.06 -23.91
C THR A 246 -9.88 2.82 -22.68
N ALA A 247 -11.14 2.41 -22.87
CA ALA A 247 -12.04 2.07 -21.78
C ALA A 247 -11.62 0.76 -21.10
N LEU A 248 -11.23 -0.25 -21.88
CA LEU A 248 -10.74 -1.53 -21.37
C LEU A 248 -9.41 -1.37 -20.64
N GLU A 249 -8.47 -0.63 -21.22
CA GLU A 249 -7.16 -0.37 -20.61
C GLU A 249 -7.32 0.33 -19.26
N TYR A 250 -8.18 1.35 -19.21
CA TYR A 250 -8.46 2.06 -17.98
C TYR A 250 -9.09 1.15 -16.92
N ALA A 251 -10.10 0.35 -17.28
CA ALA A 251 -10.76 -0.56 -16.36
C ALA A 251 -9.79 -1.59 -15.76
N ARG A 252 -8.89 -2.16 -16.57
CA ARG A 252 -7.83 -3.07 -16.11
C ARG A 252 -6.87 -2.39 -15.13
N LYS A 253 -6.47 -1.15 -15.41
CA LYS A 253 -5.57 -0.38 -14.54
C LYS A 253 -6.16 -0.11 -13.15
N VAL A 254 -7.48 0.08 -13.05
CA VAL A 254 -8.15 0.42 -11.78
C VAL A 254 -8.73 -0.79 -11.05
N ASN A 255 -8.90 -1.94 -11.73
CA ASN A 255 -9.33 -3.21 -11.13
C ASN A 255 -8.19 -3.89 -10.37
N LYS A 256 -7.83 -3.36 -9.20
CA LYS A 256 -6.77 -3.93 -8.34
C LYS A 256 -7.28 -4.94 -7.31
N ASP A 257 -8.54 -4.81 -6.92
CA ASP A 257 -9.08 -5.46 -5.73
C ASP A 257 -10.03 -6.63 -6.08
N ASP A 258 -10.18 -6.94 -7.37
CA ASP A 258 -11.12 -7.94 -7.93
C ASP A 258 -12.55 -7.87 -7.36
N ASP A 259 -12.96 -6.65 -6.99
CA ASP A 259 -14.27 -6.32 -6.47
C ASP A 259 -15.03 -5.40 -7.43
N TYR A 260 -16.23 -5.82 -7.84
CA TYR A 260 -17.03 -5.12 -8.83
C TYR A 260 -17.49 -3.74 -8.34
N GLU A 261 -17.90 -3.62 -7.07
CA GLU A 261 -18.38 -2.33 -6.54
C GLU A 261 -17.24 -1.30 -6.44
N SER A 262 -16.05 -1.76 -6.05
CA SER A 262 -14.83 -0.96 -6.03
C SER A 262 -14.42 -0.52 -7.42
N LEU A 263 -14.43 -1.43 -8.40
CA LEU A 263 -14.16 -1.14 -9.82
C LEU A 263 -15.16 -0.10 -10.37
N LYS A 264 -16.45 -0.31 -10.14
CA LYS A 264 -17.53 0.60 -10.54
C LYS A 264 -17.36 2.00 -9.97
N LYS A 265 -17.03 2.13 -8.67
CA LYS A 265 -16.76 3.43 -8.03
C LYS A 265 -15.57 4.14 -8.67
N LYS A 266 -14.48 3.42 -8.97
CA LYS A 266 -13.29 3.98 -9.61
C LYS A 266 -13.59 4.44 -11.04
N ILE A 267 -14.34 3.65 -11.80
CA ILE A 267 -14.74 3.98 -13.17
C ILE A 267 -15.60 5.25 -13.22
N LYS A 268 -16.58 5.38 -12.32
CA LYS A 268 -17.44 6.57 -12.26
C LYS A 268 -16.68 7.87 -11.94
N LYS A 269 -15.55 7.79 -11.22
CA LYS A 269 -14.73 8.96 -10.86
C LYS A 269 -13.92 9.54 -12.03
N LYS A 270 -13.83 8.85 -13.17
CA LYS A 270 -13.11 9.35 -14.36
C LYS A 270 -13.96 10.31 -15.20
N ILE A 271 -15.27 10.27 -15.02
CA ILE A 271 -16.23 11.21 -15.61
C ILE A 271 -16.14 12.51 -14.80
#